data_AF-X1M778-F1
#
_entry.id   AF-X1M778-F1
#
_cell.length_a   1.000
_cell.length_b   1.000
_cell.length_c   1.000
_cell.angle_alpha   90.00
_cell.angle_beta   90.00
_cell.angle_gamma   90.00
#
_symmetry.space_group_name_H-M   'P 1'
#
loop_
_entity.id
_entity.type
_entity.pdbx_description
1 polymer ?
#
loop_
_entity_poly.entity_id
_entity_poly.type
_entity_poly.pdbx_seq_one_letter_code
_entity_poly.pdbx_strand_id
1 'polypeptide(L)'
;MAVDRWRRADEFAKSEVGMTFVGVVLDSVFHMISESVFDKLLETRYPEKYTLYSTGISAGILTTVGISLAIYGRSVRYYVLQYIGWGMVFSEISSWMDMVRLSFEITR
;
A
#
# COMPACT_ATOMS: atom_id res chain seq x y z
N MET A 1 -32.86 3.64 20.64
CA MET A 1 -32.81 4.51 19.42
C MET A 1 -31.48 5.24 19.23
N ALA A 2 -30.98 6.06 20.17
CA ALA A 2 -29.65 6.68 20.02
C ALA A 2 -28.50 5.69 20.28
N VAL A 3 -28.61 4.89 21.35
CA VAL A 3 -27.62 3.86 21.72
C VAL A 3 -27.40 2.83 20.61
N ASP A 4 -28.47 2.42 19.91
CA ASP A 4 -28.39 1.46 18.78
C ASP A 4 -27.74 2.04 17.51
N ARG A 5 -27.66 3.37 17.36
CA ARG A 5 -26.91 3.99 16.25
C ARG A 5 -25.42 4.00 16.55
N TRP A 6 -25.04 4.35 17.78
CA TRP A 6 -23.65 4.35 18.20
C TRP A 6 -23.04 2.95 18.18
N ARG A 7 -23.79 1.93 18.61
CA ARG A 7 -23.32 0.54 18.56
C ARG A 7 -23.10 0.04 17.13
N ARG A 8 -24.03 0.35 16.22
CA ARG A 8 -23.88 0.00 14.80
C ARG A 8 -22.72 0.76 14.14
N ALA A 9 -22.56 2.05 14.45
CA ALA A 9 -21.43 2.84 13.94
C ALA A 9 -20.08 2.27 14.42
N ASP A 10 -19.99 1.82 15.67
CA ASP A 10 -18.80 1.18 16.23
C ASP A 10 -18.51 -0.20 15.58
N GLU A 11 -19.55 -0.99 15.30
CA GLU A 11 -19.44 -2.25 14.54
C GLU A 11 -18.95 -2.02 13.10
N PHE A 12 -19.47 -0.99 12.41
CA PHE A 12 -19.00 -0.60 11.07
C PHE A 12 -17.55 -0.12 11.09
N ALA A 13 -17.22 0.82 11.98
CA ALA A 13 -15.85 1.34 12.11
C ALA A 13 -14.83 0.24 12.38
N LYS A 14 -15.15 -0.75 13.23
CA LYS A 14 -14.29 -1.92 13.47
C LYS A 14 -14.10 -2.77 12.21
N SER A 15 -15.15 -2.97 11.42
CA SER A 15 -15.06 -3.70 10.16
C SER A 15 -14.19 -2.96 9.14
N GLU A 16 -14.34 -1.63 9.05
CA GLU A 16 -13.59 -0.78 8.12
C GLU A 16 -12.09 -0.74 8.47
N VAL A 17 -11.77 -0.59 9.77
CA VAL A 17 -10.39 -0.66 10.28
C VAL A 17 -9.79 -2.04 10.02
N GLY A 18 -10.56 -3.12 10.23
CA GLY A 18 -10.13 -4.48 9.95
C GLY A 18 -9.76 -4.69 8.49
N MET A 19 -10.59 -4.24 7.55
CA MET A 19 -10.33 -4.38 6.12
C MET A 19 -9.18 -3.48 5.64
N THR A 20 -9.03 -2.31 6.25
CA THR A 20 -7.86 -1.43 6.03
C THR A 20 -6.56 -2.11 6.48
N PHE A 21 -6.57 -2.76 7.65
CA PHE A 21 -5.42 -3.53 8.13
C PHE A 21 -5.09 -4.71 7.21
N VAL A 22 -6.09 -5.41 6.68
CA VAL A 22 -5.89 -6.44 5.64
C VAL A 22 -5.20 -5.85 4.42
N GLY A 23 -5.59 -4.65 3.99
CA GLY A 23 -4.92 -3.90 2.92
C GLY A 23 -3.43 -3.69 3.20
N VAL A 24 -3.09 -3.17 4.38
CA VAL A 24 -1.70 -2.96 4.82
C VAL A 24 -0.88 -4.25 4.80
N VAL A 25 -1.45 -5.35 5.30
CA VAL A 25 -0.76 -6.66 5.35
C VAL A 25 -0.54 -7.21 3.94
N LEU A 26 -1.56 -7.17 3.09
CA LEU A 26 -1.45 -7.63 1.70
C LEU A 26 -0.39 -6.82 0.95
N ASP A 27 -0.44 -5.50 1.07
CA ASP A 27 0.52 -4.58 0.46
C ASP A 27 1.95 -4.92 0.88
N SER A 28 2.20 -5.04 2.19
CA SER A 28 3.53 -5.39 2.73
C SER A 28 4.09 -6.69 2.15
N VAL A 29 3.24 -7.72 2.01
CA VAL A 29 3.64 -9.01 1.43
C VAL A 29 3.95 -8.87 -0.06
N PHE A 30 3.08 -8.20 -0.82
CA PHE A 30 3.30 -8.00 -2.25
C PHE A 30 4.48 -7.07 -2.53
N HIS A 31 4.76 -6.11 -1.67
CA HIS A 31 5.90 -5.21 -1.76
C HIS A 31 7.20 -5.99 -1.65
N MET A 32 7.34 -6.79 -0.60
CA MET A 32 8.51 -7.65 -0.40
C MET A 32 8.74 -8.61 -1.58
N ILE A 33 7.66 -9.19 -2.14
CA ILE A 33 7.76 -10.05 -3.32
C ILE A 33 8.20 -9.25 -4.54
N SER A 34 7.61 -8.07 -4.75
CA SER A 34 7.89 -7.21 -5.90
C SER A 34 9.35 -6.72 -5.88
N GLU A 35 9.83 -6.25 -4.73
CA GLU A 35 11.22 -5.84 -4.55
C GLU A 35 12.17 -7.01 -4.81
N SER A 36 11.90 -8.21 -4.27
CA SER A 36 12.75 -9.38 -4.52
C SER A 36 12.84 -9.75 -6.01
N VAL A 37 11.77 -9.54 -6.77
CA VAL A 37 11.75 -9.76 -8.22
C VAL A 37 12.52 -8.66 -8.93
N PHE A 38 12.27 -7.39 -8.60
CA PHE A 38 12.93 -6.26 -9.27
C PHE A 38 14.41 -6.13 -8.92
N ASP A 39 14.82 -6.46 -7.69
CA ASP A 39 16.22 -6.52 -7.29
C ASP A 39 16.99 -7.47 -8.20
N LYS A 40 16.50 -8.70 -8.38
CA LYS A 40 17.14 -9.69 -9.27
C LYS A 40 17.24 -9.21 -10.71
N LEU A 41 16.25 -8.46 -11.18
CA LEU A 41 16.23 -7.94 -12.56
C LEU A 41 17.14 -6.72 -12.74
N LEU A 42 17.27 -5.87 -11.71
CA LEU A 42 17.92 -4.57 -11.79
C LEU A 42 19.35 -4.57 -11.26
N GLU A 43 19.70 -5.48 -10.34
CA GLU A 43 21.04 -5.60 -9.75
C GLU A 43 22.11 -5.79 -10.84
N THR A 44 21.80 -6.55 -11.90
CA THR A 44 22.73 -6.79 -13.01
C THR A 44 22.96 -5.55 -13.86
N ARG A 45 21.98 -4.63 -13.95
CA ARG A 45 21.99 -3.49 -14.89
C ARG A 45 22.32 -2.16 -14.21
N TYR A 46 21.98 -2.02 -12.93
CA TYR A 46 22.12 -0.79 -12.15
C TYR A 46 22.55 -1.09 -10.69
N PRO A 47 23.72 -1.72 -10.45
CA PRO A 47 24.12 -2.24 -9.15
C PRO A 47 24.25 -1.18 -8.03
N GLU A 48 24.45 0.10 -8.37
CA GLU A 48 24.57 1.17 -7.37
C GLU A 48 23.22 1.80 -6.99
N LYS A 49 22.18 1.58 -7.79
CA LYS A 49 20.88 2.26 -7.64
C LYS A 49 19.69 1.30 -7.70
N TYR A 50 19.94 -0.01 -7.80
CA TYR A 50 18.88 -1.00 -8.00
C TYR A 50 17.87 -0.95 -6.87
N THR A 51 18.30 -0.75 -5.62
CA THR A 51 17.40 -0.64 -4.46
C THR A 51 16.42 0.53 -4.63
N LEU A 52 16.90 1.71 -5.01
CA LEU A 52 16.03 2.87 -5.26
C LEU A 52 15.03 2.60 -6.40
N TYR A 53 15.47 1.97 -7.48
CA TYR A 53 14.59 1.66 -8.61
C TYR A 53 13.60 0.54 -8.30
N SER A 54 14.03 -0.48 -7.55
CA SER A 54 13.24 -1.64 -7.15
C SER A 54 12.12 -1.24 -6.19
N THR A 55 12.46 -0.53 -5.11
CA THR A 55 11.49 0.03 -4.17
C THR A 55 10.55 0.99 -4.88
N GLY A 56 11.06 1.85 -5.79
CA GLY A 56 10.21 2.81 -6.49
C GLY A 56 9.24 2.22 -7.50
N ILE A 57 9.65 1.18 -8.23
CA ILE A 57 8.76 0.47 -9.15
C ILE A 57 7.72 -0.32 -8.34
N SER A 58 8.14 -1.00 -7.27
CA SER A 58 7.23 -1.75 -6.37
C SER A 58 6.18 -0.84 -5.75
N ALA A 59 6.63 0.23 -5.08
CA ALA A 59 5.76 1.23 -4.46
C ALA A 59 4.81 1.87 -5.48
N GLY A 60 5.32 2.20 -6.68
CA GLY A 60 4.52 2.78 -7.75
C GLY A 60 3.39 1.86 -8.22
N ILE A 61 3.68 0.57 -8.45
CA ILE A 61 2.69 -0.42 -8.87
C ILE A 61 1.64 -0.61 -7.77
N LEU A 62 2.07 -0.84 -6.53
CA LEU A 62 1.18 -1.16 -5.42
C LEU A 62 0.33 0.03 -4.99
N THR A 63 0.91 1.24 -4.98
CA THR A 63 0.14 2.48 -4.80
C THR A 63 -0.95 2.61 -5.88
N THR A 64 -0.61 2.33 -7.14
CA THR A 64 -1.58 2.40 -8.25
C THR A 64 -2.70 1.38 -8.10
N VAL A 65 -2.38 0.15 -7.70
CA VAL A 65 -3.36 -0.89 -7.40
C VAL A 65 -4.25 -0.48 -6.21
N GLY A 66 -3.67 0.01 -5.13
CA GLY A 66 -4.38 0.50 -3.96
C GLY A 66 -5.35 1.64 -4.28
N ILE A 67 -4.91 2.65 -5.04
CA ILE A 67 -5.76 3.75 -5.50
C ILE A 67 -6.89 3.23 -6.39
N SER A 68 -6.60 2.30 -7.31
CA SER A 68 -7.61 1.71 -8.18
C SER A 68 -8.68 0.98 -7.36
N LEU A 69 -8.28 0.16 -6.38
CA LEU A 69 -9.20 -0.50 -5.46
C LEU A 69 -9.99 0.51 -4.61
N ALA A 70 -9.36 1.58 -4.15
CA ALA A 70 -10.01 2.66 -3.40
C ALA A 70 -11.07 3.40 -4.22
N ILE A 71 -10.81 3.67 -5.51
CA ILE A 71 -11.71 4.41 -6.39
C ILE A 71 -12.84 3.50 -6.90
N TYR A 72 -12.52 2.34 -7.47
CA TYR A 72 -13.50 1.43 -8.05
C TYR A 72 -14.28 0.64 -6.99
N GLY A 73 -13.72 0.50 -5.78
CA GLY A 73 -14.39 -0.07 -4.61
C GLY A 73 -15.51 0.78 -4.04
N ARG A 74 -15.68 2.05 -4.46
CA ARG A 74 -16.71 2.97 -3.94
C ARG A 74 -18.16 2.53 -4.15
N SER A 75 -18.40 1.56 -5.04
CA SER A 75 -19.75 1.03 -5.25
C SER A 75 -20.21 0.20 -4.04
N VAL A 76 -21.51 0.25 -3.72
CA VAL A 76 -22.12 -0.47 -2.57
C VAL A 76 -21.79 -1.97 -2.57
N ARG A 77 -21.59 -2.56 -3.76
CA ARG A 77 -21.25 -3.98 -3.92
C ARG A 77 -19.80 -4.32 -3.55
N TYR A 78 -18.89 -3.36 -3.64
CA TYR A 78 -17.45 -3.56 -3.45
C TYR A 78 -16.86 -2.64 -2.38
N TYR A 79 -17.70 -2.10 -1.50
CA TYR A 79 -17.31 -1.13 -0.47
C TYR A 79 -16.11 -1.61 0.37
N VAL A 80 -16.00 -2.92 0.60
CA VAL A 80 -14.86 -3.57 1.27
C VAL A 80 -13.52 -3.34 0.54
N LEU A 81 -13.51 -3.42 -0.80
CA LEU A 81 -12.30 -3.21 -1.60
C LEU A 81 -11.78 -1.79 -1.47
N GLN A 82 -12.66 -0.82 -1.20
CA GLN A 82 -12.25 0.56 -0.96
C GLN A 82 -11.34 0.67 0.27
N TYR A 83 -11.69 0.00 1.37
CA TYR A 83 -10.89 0.04 2.62
C TYR A 83 -9.59 -0.74 2.48
N ILE A 84 -9.62 -1.89 1.80
CA ILE A 84 -8.40 -2.62 1.45
C ILE A 84 -7.48 -1.71 0.62
N GLY A 85 -8.01 -1.06 -0.42
CA GLY A 85 -7.27 -0.16 -1.28
C GLY A 85 -6.63 1.00 -0.51
N TRP A 86 -7.38 1.64 0.40
CA TRP A 86 -6.82 2.66 1.29
C TRP A 86 -5.73 2.11 2.21
N GLY A 87 -5.91 0.92 2.74
CA GLY A 87 -4.89 0.23 3.54
C GLY A 87 -3.57 0.08 2.78
N MET A 88 -3.64 -0.37 1.53
CA MET A 88 -2.48 -0.49 0.64
C MET A 88 -1.81 0.87 0.37
N VAL A 89 -2.61 1.91 0.08
CA VAL A 89 -2.05 3.26 -0.16
C VAL A 89 -1.36 3.81 1.09
N PHE A 90 -1.92 3.56 2.28
CA PHE A 90 -1.33 4.04 3.53
C PHE A 90 -0.01 3.35 3.86
N SER A 91 0.13 2.04 3.61
CA SER A 91 1.40 1.35 3.83
C SER A 91 2.49 1.81 2.89
N GLU A 92 2.17 2.16 1.64
CA GLU A 92 3.18 2.64 0.69
C GLU A 92 3.76 4.02 1.02
N ILE A 93 3.14 4.78 1.93
CA ILE A 93 3.68 6.08 2.37
C ILE A 93 5.10 5.92 2.92
N SER A 94 5.38 4.86 3.69
CA SER A 94 6.72 4.61 4.20
C SER A 94 7.71 4.31 3.09
N SER A 95 7.32 3.53 2.08
CA SER A 95 8.16 3.22 0.91
C SER A 95 8.53 4.48 0.14
N TRP A 96 7.58 5.39 -0.07
CA TRP A 96 7.84 6.69 -0.69
C TRP A 96 8.77 7.57 0.16
N MET A 97 8.63 7.55 1.48
CA MET A 97 9.56 8.26 2.38
C MET A 97 10.97 7.66 2.33
N ASP A 98 11.09 6.34 2.28
CA ASP A 98 12.38 5.65 2.16
C ASP A 98 13.06 5.94 0.83
N MET A 99 12.31 6.01 -0.27
CA MET A 99 12.85 6.47 -1.56
C MET A 99 13.42 7.88 -1.48
N VAL A 100 12.69 8.81 -0.85
CA VAL A 100 13.16 10.18 -0.67
C VAL A 100 14.47 10.17 0.13
N ARG A 101 14.54 9.41 1.21
CA ARG A 101 15.76 9.23 2.00
C ARG A 101 16.91 8.67 1.17
N LEU A 102 16.70 7.55 0.47
CA LEU A 102 17.71 6.90 -0.37
C LEU A 102 18.23 7.81 -1.49
N SER A 103 17.37 8.69 -2.03
CA SER A 103 17.79 9.67 -3.04
C SER A 103 18.82 10.67 -2.51
N PHE A 104 18.75 11.02 -1.22
CA PHE A 104 19.74 11.89 -0.57
C PHE A 104 21.04 11.14 -0.23
N GLU A 105 20.97 9.85 0.11
CA GLU A 105 22.14 9.02 0.42
C GLU A 105 23.00 8.75 -0.83
N ILE A 106 22.38 8.51 -1.99
CA ILE A 106 23.08 8.26 -3.27
C ILE A 106 23.71 9.55 -3.87
N THR A 107 23.23 10.73 -3.47
CA THR A 107 23.73 12.02 -3.98
C THR A 107 25.02 12.48 -3.28
N ARG A 108 25.38 11.85 -2.15
CA ARG A 108 26.49 12.27 -1.27
C ARG A 108 27.74 11.42 -1.47
#